data_AF-A0A447SRC6-F1
#
_entry.id   AF-A0A447SRC6-F1
#
_cell.length_a   1.000
_cell.length_b   1.000
_cell.length_c   1.000
_cell.angle_alpha   90.00
_cell.angle_beta   90.00
_cell.angle_gamma   90.00
#
_symmetry.space_group_name_H-M   'P 1'
#
loop_
_entity.id
_entity.type
_entity.pdbx_description
1 polymer ?
#
loop_
_entity_poly.entity_id
_entity_poly.type
_entity_poly.pdbx_seq_one_letter_code
_entity_poly.pdbx_strand_id
1 'polypeptide(L)'
;MPNYFASYHNRQICHTDLNAHNILVQHFATPEQKYWLIDFDKCTEKSGNNWKAQNLARLHRSFIKEVNKLAIKFTEQDWDEILSGYKG
;
A
#
# COMPACT_ATOMS: atom_id res chain seq x y z
N MET A 1 -5.21 8.60 4.25
CA MET A 1 -5.77 7.78 3.17
C MET A 1 -6.71 6.74 3.75
N PRO A 2 -7.83 6.38 3.09
CA PRO A 2 -8.57 5.17 3.46
C PRO A 2 -7.61 3.98 3.46
N ASN A 3 -7.62 3.15 4.50
CA ASN A 3 -6.65 2.06 4.58
C ASN A 3 -7.10 0.84 3.76
N TYR A 4 -6.94 0.96 2.44
CA TYR A 4 -7.25 -0.10 1.49
C TYR A 4 -6.55 -1.41 1.86
N PHE A 5 -5.29 -1.33 2.30
CA PHE A 5 -4.50 -2.50 2.70
C PHE A 5 -5.19 -3.30 3.82
N ALA A 6 -5.70 -2.63 4.85
CA ALA A 6 -6.45 -3.27 5.93
C ALA A 6 -7.71 -3.98 5.41
N SER A 7 -8.48 -3.33 4.52
CA SER A 7 -9.69 -3.91 3.92
C SER A 7 -9.39 -5.21 3.14
N TYR A 8 -8.38 -5.20 2.27
CA TYR A 8 -7.98 -6.40 1.51
C TYR A 8 -7.41 -7.49 2.42
N HIS A 9 -6.57 -7.12 3.38
CA HIS A 9 -6.03 -8.06 4.36
C HIS A 9 -7.13 -8.68 5.24
N ASN A 10 -8.18 -7.94 5.58
CA ASN A 10 -9.34 -8.47 6.32
C ASN A 10 -10.13 -9.46 5.48
N ARG A 11 -10.23 -9.22 4.16
CA ARG A 11 -10.80 -10.15 3.17
C ARG A 11 -9.86 -11.31 2.81
N GLN A 12 -8.72 -11.46 3.47
CA GLN A 12 -7.72 -12.50 3.22
C GLN A 12 -7.14 -12.47 1.79
N ILE A 13 -7.11 -11.30 1.14
CA ILE A 13 -6.53 -11.12 -0.18
C ILE A 13 -5.06 -10.73 -0.04
N CYS A 14 -4.16 -11.63 -0.44
CA CYS A 14 -2.72 -11.42 -0.45
C CYS A 14 -2.27 -10.90 -1.82
N HIS A 15 -1.89 -9.62 -1.87
CA HIS A 15 -1.27 -9.00 -3.03
C HIS A 15 0.23 -9.28 -3.03
N THR A 16 0.66 -10.41 -3.58
CA THR A 16 2.06 -10.88 -3.42
C THR A 16 3.09 -9.90 -3.97
N ASP A 17 2.73 -9.06 -4.94
CA ASP A 17 3.63 -8.08 -5.57
C ASP A 17 3.43 -6.64 -5.09
N LEU A 18 2.76 -6.43 -3.94
CA LEU A 18 2.37 -5.08 -3.49
C LEU A 18 3.57 -4.14 -3.37
N ASN A 19 3.52 -3.05 -4.13
CA ASN A 19 4.53 -2.00 -4.17
C ASN A 19 3.91 -0.62 -4.52
N ALA A 20 4.71 0.44 -4.42
CA ALA A 20 4.27 1.82 -4.64
C ALA A 20 3.68 2.07 -6.05
N HIS A 21 4.12 1.34 -7.07
CA HIS A 21 3.59 1.45 -8.45
C HIS A 21 2.22 0.80 -8.61
N ASN A 22 1.76 0.00 -7.64
CA ASN A 22 0.39 -0.51 -7.62
C ASN A 22 -0.61 0.49 -7.05
N ILE A 23 -0.17 1.69 -6.64
CA ILE A 23 -1.02 2.74 -6.07
C ILE A 23 -1.21 3.84 -7.10
N LEU A 24 -2.43 3.98 -7.61
CA LEU A 24 -2.80 5.06 -8.53
C LEU A 24 -3.47 6.20 -7.75
N VAL A 25 -2.95 7.42 -7.95
CA VAL A 25 -3.57 8.65 -7.46
C VAL A 25 -4.34 9.30 -8.60
N GLN A 26 -5.64 9.46 -8.42
CA GLN A 26 -6.50 10.19 -9.33
C GLN A 26 -6.69 11.62 -8.83
N HIS A 27 -6.27 12.58 -9.64
CA HIS A 27 -6.48 14.00 -9.43
C HIS A 27 -7.78 14.44 -10.10
N PHE A 28 -8.60 15.21 -9.39
CA PHE A 28 -9.79 15.83 -9.94
C PHE A 28 -9.57 17.33 -10.15
N ALA A 29 -10.53 17.99 -10.78
CA ALA A 29 -10.55 19.46 -10.85
C ALA A 29 -10.79 20.12 -9.47
N THR A 30 -11.20 19.33 -8.49
CA THR A 30 -11.30 19.72 -7.08
C THR A 30 -10.02 19.34 -6.31
N PRO A 31 -9.79 19.91 -5.11
CA PRO A 31 -8.64 19.53 -4.27
C PRO A 31 -8.66 18.08 -3.78
N GLU A 32 -9.78 17.38 -3.96
CA GLU A 32 -9.93 15.99 -3.57
C GLU A 32 -9.04 15.08 -4.41
N GLN A 33 -8.53 14.04 -3.78
CA GLN A 33 -7.75 13.00 -4.43
C GLN A 33 -8.37 11.65 -4.09
N LYS A 34 -8.43 10.78 -5.09
CA LYS A 34 -8.85 9.39 -4.90
C LYS A 34 -7.69 8.45 -5.16
N TYR A 35 -7.59 7.43 -4.33
CA TYR A 35 -6.53 6.45 -4.39
C TYR A 35 -7.11 5.10 -4.79
N TRP A 36 -6.39 4.41 -5.66
CA TRP A 36 -6.76 3.09 -6.15
C TRP A 36 -5.59 2.14 -5.96
N LEU A 37 -5.86 0.95 -5.42
CA LEU A 37 -4.96 -0.18 -5.58
C LEU A 37 -5.29 -0.85 -6.92
N ILE A 38 -4.27 -1.16 -7.71
CA ILE A 38 -4.40 -1.78 -9.04
C ILE A 38 -3.50 -3.04 -9.13
N ASP A 39 -3.54 -3.74 -10.27
CA ASP A 39 -2.70 -4.92 -10.56
C ASP A 39 -2.97 -6.14 -9.66
N PHE A 40 -4.19 -6.67 -9.74
CA PHE A 40 -4.62 -7.83 -8.94
C PHE A 40 -4.27 -9.19 -9.58
N ASP A 41 -3.52 -9.24 -10.68
CA ASP A 41 -3.29 -10.47 -11.45
C ASP A 41 -2.50 -11.53 -10.64
N LYS A 42 -1.70 -11.09 -9.66
CA LYS A 42 -0.93 -11.96 -8.74
C LYS A 42 -1.54 -12.02 -7.33
N CYS A 43 -2.77 -11.57 -7.16
CA CYS A 43 -3.48 -11.69 -5.89
C CYS A 43 -3.97 -13.10 -5.66
N THR A 44 -3.91 -13.55 -4.40
CA THR A 44 -4.40 -14.86 -3.99
C THR A 44 -5.16 -14.75 -2.69
N GLU A 45 -6.22 -15.53 -2.53
CA GLU A 45 -6.79 -15.76 -1.22
C GLU A 45 -5.80 -16.55 -0.38
N LYS A 46 -5.41 -16.00 0.78
CA LYS A 46 -4.46 -16.62 1.68
C LYS A 46 -4.94 -16.44 3.11
N SER A 47 -5.32 -17.55 3.73
CA SER A 47 -5.75 -17.55 5.12
C SER A 47 -4.62 -17.24 6.09
N GLY A 48 -4.96 -16.58 7.20
CA GLY A 48 -4.08 -16.25 8.31
C GLY A 48 -3.42 -14.87 8.19
N ASN A 49 -2.54 -14.56 9.15
CA ASN A 49 -1.93 -13.23 9.28
C ASN A 49 -0.44 -13.20 8.93
N ASN A 50 0.21 -14.36 8.82
CA ASN A 50 1.67 -14.48 8.67
C ASN A 50 2.23 -13.79 7.43
N TRP A 51 1.41 -13.64 6.39
CA TRP A 51 1.79 -13.00 5.12
C TRP A 51 1.54 -11.49 5.12
N LYS A 52 0.68 -10.95 5.98
CA LYS A 52 0.28 -9.53 5.98
C LYS A 52 1.45 -8.61 6.30
N ALA A 53 2.26 -8.98 7.30
CA ALA A 53 3.47 -8.24 7.65
C ALA A 53 4.50 -8.25 6.52
N GLN A 54 4.66 -9.38 5.81
CA GLN A 54 5.55 -9.47 4.66
C GLN A 54 5.05 -8.60 3.49
N ASN A 55 3.73 -8.52 3.31
CA ASN A 55 3.09 -7.70 2.29
C ASN A 55 3.36 -6.20 2.54
N LEU A 56 3.11 -5.72 3.77
CA LEU A 56 3.44 -4.35 4.19
C LEU A 56 4.94 -4.07 4.09
N ALA A 57 5.80 -5.01 4.47
CA ALA A 57 7.25 -4.83 4.36
C ALA A 57 7.73 -4.71 2.90
N ARG A 58 7.07 -5.37 1.94
CA ARG A 58 7.36 -5.20 0.50
C ARG A 58 7.00 -3.79 0.04
N LEU A 59 5.80 -3.33 0.43
CA LEU A 59 5.35 -1.96 0.15
C LEU A 59 6.33 -0.93 0.72
N HIS A 60 6.73 -1.06 1.99
CA HIS A 60 7.67 -0.15 2.62
C HIS A 60 9.01 -0.05 1.86
N ARG A 61 9.63 -1.20 1.57
CA ARG A 61 10.89 -1.24 0.81
C ARG A 61 10.75 -0.62 -0.57
N SER A 62 9.58 -0.72 -1.20
CA SER A 62 9.36 -0.09 -2.50
C SER A 62 9.36 1.44 -2.41
N PHE A 63 8.74 2.05 -1.38
CA PHE A 63 8.84 3.49 -1.17
C PHE A 63 10.28 3.94 -0.94
N ILE A 64 11.03 3.27 -0.07
CA ILE A 64 12.44 3.59 0.17
C ILE A 64 13.27 3.48 -1.13
N LYS A 65 12.99 2.49 -1.97
CA LYS A 65 13.63 2.35 -3.29
C LYS A 65 13.29 3.52 -4.21
N GLU A 66 12.04 3.97 -4.25
CA GLU A 66 11.63 5.11 -5.07
C GLU A 66 12.13 6.46 -4.55
N VAL A 67 12.36 6.61 -3.23
CA VAL A 67 13.06 7.78 -2.68
C VAL A 67 14.46 7.88 -3.30
N ASN A 68 15.17 6.76 -3.37
CA ASN A 68 16.53 6.74 -3.94
C ASN A 68 16.55 6.89 -5.47
N LYS A 69 15.52 6.38 -6.17
CA LYS A 69 15.48 6.36 -7.65
C LYS A 69 14.86 7.60 -8.28
N LEU A 70 13.76 8.06 -7.72
CA LEU A 70 12.90 9.09 -8.29
C LEU A 70 12.81 10.34 -7.39
N ALA A 71 13.52 10.35 -6.27
CA ALA A 71 13.51 11.45 -5.29
C ALA A 71 12.10 11.82 -4.82
N ILE A 72 11.22 10.81 -4.69
CA ILE A 72 9.91 11.04 -4.06
C ILE A 72 10.09 11.49 -2.61
N LYS A 73 9.15 12.29 -2.11
CA LYS A 73 9.09 12.66 -0.70
C LYS A 73 8.39 11.55 0.06
N PHE A 74 9.16 10.75 0.78
CA PHE A 74 8.66 9.72 1.68
C PHE A 74 9.64 9.56 2.83
N THR A 75 9.11 9.48 4.05
CA THR A 75 9.84 9.39 5.31
C THR A 75 9.28 8.26 6.17
N GLU A 76 10.02 7.86 7.20
CA GLU A 76 9.52 6.88 8.18
C GLU A 76 8.25 7.39 8.91
N GLN A 77 8.10 8.71 9.08
CA GLN A 77 6.89 9.30 9.64
C GLN A 77 5.66 9.01 8.75
N ASP A 78 5.82 9.12 7.42
CA ASP A 78 4.75 8.78 6.47
C ASP A 78 4.39 7.28 6.56
N TRP A 79 5.39 6.43 6.80
CA TRP A 79 5.17 5.00 7.01
C TRP A 79 4.38 4.71 8.30
N ASP A 80 4.72 5.39 9.40
CA ASP A 80 4.01 5.27 10.67
C ASP A 80 2.54 5.72 10.55
N GLU A 81 2.26 6.77 9.77
CA GLU A 81 0.88 7.19 9.47
C GLU A 81 0.10 6.12 8.69
N ILE A 82 0.73 5.47 7.71
CA ILE A 82 0.14 4.35 6.97
C ILE A 82 -0.17 3.18 7.93
N LEU A 83 0.76 2.83 8.82
CA LEU A 83 0.59 1.75 9.79
C LEU A 83 -0.46 2.08 10.86
N SER A 84 -0.55 3.33 11.29
CA SER A 84 -1.57 3.79 12.23
C SER A 84 -2.96 3.59 11.64
N GLY A 85 -3.17 4.05 10.41
CA GLY A 85 -4.44 3.84 9.70
C GLY A 85 -4.72 2.36 9.38
N TYR A 86 -3.70 1.48 9.38
CA TYR A 86 -3.88 0.05 9.07
C TYR A 86 -4.37 -0.73 10.29
N LYS A 87 -4.04 -0.24 11.49
CA LYS A 87 -4.42 -0.86 12.77
C LYS A 87 -5.80 -0.40 13.27
N GLY A 88 -6.28 0.77 12.83
CA GLY A 88 -7.61 1.30 13.14
C GLY A 88 -8.69 0.72 12.24
#